data_AF-A0A229RZK3-F1
#
_entry.id   AF-A0A229RZK3-F1
#
_cell.length_a   1.000
_cell.length_b   1.000
_cell.length_c   1.000
_cell.angle_alpha   90.00
_cell.angle_beta   90.00
_cell.angle_gamma   90.00
#
_symmetry.space_group_name_H-M   'P 1'
#
loop_
_entity.id
_entity.type
_entity.pdbx_description
1 polymer ?
#
loop_
_entity_poly.entity_id
_entity_poly.type
_entity_poly.pdbx_seq_one_letter_code
_entity_poly.pdbx_strand_id
1 'polypeptide(L)'
;MENPLIEAPVPPVPQDVEPGGVRWLRANVARFSGPADHARRRALVLAELAPMTSLRDKAFAFTKALDGEPVERILWTVPVAVLAAELGLPDVSRDIATVSASYHPHTGIGPGAEEAMRRLVEACGGDAGERTAARIGLLVQACDATAKLLGKALAAHRTGEDVASLLDRVLREDPPVRVTRRWVQGEVVEVDLTERPFGAGPKQCPGQAPALQVATGILDVLLC
;
A
#
# COMPACT_ATOMS: atom_id res chain seq x y z
N MET A 1 -4.00 -3.36 -27.44
CA MET A 1 -2.52 -3.43 -27.48
C MET A 1 -2.03 -3.35 -26.05
N GLU A 2 -1.15 -4.24 -25.63
CA GLU A 2 -0.42 -4.04 -24.37
C GLU A 2 0.34 -2.72 -24.46
N ASN A 3 0.21 -1.85 -23.46
CA ASN A 3 0.99 -0.63 -23.39
C ASN A 3 2.42 -1.03 -22.99
N PRO A 4 3.42 -1.04 -23.89
CA PRO A 4 4.77 -1.52 -23.58
C PRO A 4 5.43 -0.67 -22.48
N LEU A 5 4.93 0.55 -22.23
CA LEU A 5 5.43 1.43 -21.18
C LEU A 5 5.13 0.91 -19.77
N ILE A 6 4.11 0.06 -19.57
CA ILE A 6 3.80 -0.45 -18.23
C ILE A 6 4.94 -1.28 -17.64
N GLU A 7 5.74 -1.91 -18.50
CA GLU A 7 6.89 -2.75 -18.14
C GLU A 7 8.23 -2.00 -18.18
N ALA A 8 8.25 -0.73 -18.61
CA ALA A 8 9.46 0.08 -18.58
C ALA A 8 10.02 0.19 -17.14
N PRO A 9 11.32 0.49 -16.98
CA PRO A 9 11.90 0.68 -15.66
C PRO A 9 11.19 1.79 -14.88
N VAL A 10 11.27 1.73 -13.56
CA VAL A 10 10.79 2.82 -12.69
C VAL A 10 11.84 3.94 -12.64
N PRO A 11 11.44 5.20 -12.37
CA PRO A 11 12.39 6.28 -12.15
C PRO A 11 13.42 5.90 -11.07
N PRO A 12 14.72 6.18 -11.30
CA PRO A 12 15.75 5.87 -10.33
C PRO A 12 15.54 6.67 -9.04
N VAL A 13 15.92 6.07 -7.91
CA VAL A 13 15.96 6.73 -6.60
C VAL A 13 17.40 6.71 -6.08
N PRO A 14 17.82 7.69 -5.24
CA PRO A 14 19.14 7.66 -4.62
C PRO A 14 19.40 6.34 -3.88
N GLN A 15 20.58 5.74 -4.08
CA GLN A 15 20.95 4.43 -3.51
C GLN A 15 21.88 4.53 -2.30
N ASP A 16 22.77 5.54 -2.29
CA ASP A 16 23.70 5.79 -1.18
C ASP A 16 23.05 6.73 -0.16
N VAL A 17 22.31 6.14 0.78
CA VAL A 17 21.44 6.85 1.72
C VAL A 17 21.56 6.24 3.11
N GLU A 18 21.51 7.10 4.12
CA GLU A 18 21.55 6.68 5.52
C GLU A 18 20.39 5.72 5.85
N PRO A 19 20.69 4.56 6.47
CA PRO A 19 19.67 3.59 6.84
C PRO A 19 18.58 4.13 7.76
N GLY A 20 17.39 3.57 7.61
CA GLY A 20 16.26 3.83 8.52
C GLY A 20 15.46 5.09 8.23
N GLY A 21 15.83 5.93 7.25
CA GLY A 21 15.04 7.09 6.83
C GLY A 21 14.10 6.84 5.64
N VAL A 22 13.32 7.86 5.26
CA VAL A 22 12.39 7.75 4.10
C VAL A 22 13.14 7.46 2.79
N ARG A 23 14.30 8.08 2.59
CA ARG A 23 15.14 7.82 1.41
C ARG A 23 15.64 6.38 1.37
N TRP A 24 16.03 5.84 2.52
CA TRP A 24 16.41 4.43 2.66
C TRP A 24 15.25 3.49 2.33
N LEU A 25 14.04 3.78 2.82
CA LEU A 25 12.86 2.98 2.46
C LEU A 25 12.65 2.99 0.94
N ARG A 26 12.70 4.17 0.30
CA ARG A 26 12.56 4.29 -1.16
C ARG A 26 13.63 3.47 -1.90
N ALA A 27 14.87 3.50 -1.42
CA ALA A 27 15.98 2.76 -2.02
C ALA A 27 15.85 1.24 -1.89
N ASN A 28 15.14 0.74 -0.88
CA ASN A 28 15.12 -0.69 -0.52
C ASN A 28 13.78 -1.42 -0.77
N VAL A 29 12.74 -0.73 -1.24
CA VAL A 29 11.47 -1.37 -1.62
C VAL A 29 11.45 -1.86 -3.06
N ALA A 30 10.78 -2.99 -3.31
CA ALA A 30 10.59 -3.54 -4.66
C ALA A 30 9.93 -2.54 -5.64
N ARG A 31 9.02 -1.68 -5.14
CA ARG A 31 8.27 -0.70 -5.94
C ARG A 31 9.20 0.20 -6.76
N PHE A 32 10.29 0.68 -6.17
CA PHE A 32 11.24 1.61 -6.81
C PHE A 32 12.55 0.93 -7.23
N SER A 33 12.66 -0.39 -7.05
CA SER A 33 13.86 -1.15 -7.43
C SER A 33 13.97 -1.31 -8.94
N GLY A 34 15.20 -1.16 -9.44
CA GLY A 34 15.57 -1.52 -10.80
C GLY A 34 15.54 -3.05 -11.03
N PRO A 35 15.76 -3.51 -12.27
CA PRO A 35 15.62 -4.92 -12.63
C PRO A 35 16.48 -5.90 -11.80
N ALA A 36 17.70 -5.49 -11.42
CA ALA A 36 18.64 -6.34 -10.68
C ALA A 36 18.15 -6.70 -9.26
N ASP A 37 17.56 -5.73 -8.55
CA ASP A 37 17.13 -5.91 -7.15
C ASP A 37 15.66 -6.28 -7.01
N HIS A 38 14.85 -5.96 -8.02
CA HIS A 38 13.39 -6.06 -7.92
C HIS A 38 12.92 -7.47 -7.56
N ALA A 39 13.45 -8.51 -8.21
CA ALA A 39 13.01 -9.88 -7.97
C ALA A 39 13.26 -10.31 -6.52
N ARG A 40 14.46 -10.02 -6.00
CA ARG A 40 14.88 -10.35 -4.63
C ARG A 40 14.04 -9.62 -3.58
N ARG A 41 13.85 -8.30 -3.73
CA ARG A 41 13.04 -7.49 -2.82
C ARG A 41 11.54 -7.81 -2.90
N ARG A 42 11.04 -8.18 -4.09
CA ARG A 42 9.66 -8.67 -4.26
C ARG A 42 9.45 -10.01 -3.57
N ALA A 43 10.43 -10.92 -3.61
CA ALA A 43 10.34 -12.20 -2.93
C ALA A 43 10.16 -12.03 -1.42
N LEU A 44 10.79 -11.03 -0.80
CA LEU A 44 10.58 -10.69 0.62
C LEU A 44 9.12 -10.29 0.89
N VAL A 45 8.54 -9.43 0.06
CA VAL A 45 7.12 -9.02 0.19
C VAL A 45 6.19 -10.22 0.04
N LEU A 46 6.44 -11.09 -0.95
CA LEU A 46 5.64 -12.29 -1.17
C LEU A 46 5.75 -13.26 0.01
N ALA A 47 6.93 -13.41 0.61
CA ALA A 47 7.12 -14.25 1.79
C ALA A 47 6.34 -13.74 3.01
N GLU A 48 6.26 -12.42 3.22
CA GLU A 48 5.45 -11.85 4.30
C GLU A 48 3.94 -11.96 4.02
N LEU A 49 3.50 -11.90 2.76
CA LEU A 49 2.09 -12.04 2.36
C LEU A 49 1.59 -13.49 2.38
N ALA A 50 2.44 -14.46 2.05
CA ALA A 50 2.06 -15.87 1.93
C ALA A 50 1.34 -16.47 3.16
N PRO A 51 1.73 -16.19 4.42
CA PRO A 51 1.04 -16.73 5.58
C PRO A 51 -0.26 -15.98 5.94
N MET A 52 -0.55 -14.83 5.32
CA MET A 52 -1.69 -14.00 5.70
C MET A 52 -3.01 -14.65 5.26
N THR A 53 -3.89 -14.91 6.21
CA THR A 53 -5.19 -15.54 5.95
C THR A 53 -6.31 -14.82 6.71
N SER A 54 -7.56 -15.03 6.28
CA SER A 54 -8.75 -14.48 6.96
C SER A 54 -8.73 -12.95 7.11
N LEU A 55 -8.12 -12.24 6.16
CA LEU A 55 -7.98 -10.79 6.21
C LEU A 55 -9.33 -10.06 6.22
N ARG A 56 -10.35 -10.61 5.54
CA ARG A 56 -11.72 -10.10 5.59
C ARG A 56 -12.29 -10.15 7.00
N ASP A 57 -12.23 -11.30 7.65
CA ASP A 57 -12.78 -11.50 9.00
C ASP A 57 -12.02 -10.65 10.03
N LYS A 58 -10.70 -10.56 9.90
CA LYS A 58 -9.86 -9.69 10.73
C LYS A 58 -10.23 -8.22 10.54
N ALA A 59 -10.37 -7.77 9.29
CA ALA A 59 -10.77 -6.40 9.01
C ALA A 59 -12.18 -6.07 9.53
N PHE A 60 -13.13 -6.99 9.40
CA PHE A 60 -14.45 -6.87 10.01
C PHE A 60 -14.35 -6.70 11.54
N ALA A 61 -13.59 -7.56 12.22
CA ALA A 61 -13.43 -7.50 13.67
C ALA A 61 -12.76 -6.20 14.13
N PHE A 62 -11.71 -5.75 13.45
CA PHE A 62 -11.04 -4.47 13.74
C PHE A 62 -11.97 -3.28 13.53
N THR A 63 -12.78 -3.28 12.46
CA THR A 63 -13.76 -2.21 12.23
C THR A 63 -14.86 -2.21 13.28
N LYS A 64 -15.38 -3.37 13.68
CA LYS A 64 -16.36 -3.46 14.79
C LYS A 64 -15.79 -2.99 16.13
N ALA A 65 -14.50 -3.19 16.38
CA ALA A 65 -13.85 -2.69 17.59
C ALA A 65 -13.75 -1.15 17.64
N LEU A 66 -13.91 -0.48 16.50
CA LEU A 66 -13.95 0.98 16.36
C LEU A 66 -15.37 1.51 16.15
N ASP A 67 -16.39 0.78 16.60
CA ASP A 67 -17.78 1.22 16.49
C ASP A 67 -17.98 2.59 17.18
N GLY A 68 -18.72 3.48 16.51
CA GLY A 68 -18.92 4.87 16.93
C GLY A 68 -17.75 5.84 16.66
N GLU A 69 -16.59 5.36 16.21
CA GLU A 69 -15.50 6.24 15.76
C GLU A 69 -15.82 6.88 14.40
N PRO A 70 -15.22 8.05 14.07
CA PRO A 70 -15.38 8.64 12.75
C PRO A 70 -14.94 7.69 11.64
N VAL A 71 -15.75 7.56 10.58
CA VAL A 71 -15.45 6.67 9.44
C VAL A 71 -14.06 6.93 8.87
N GLU A 72 -13.66 8.20 8.74
CA GLU A 72 -12.31 8.57 8.28
C GLU A 72 -11.21 7.89 9.12
N ARG A 73 -11.36 7.86 10.45
CA ARG A 73 -10.40 7.18 11.34
C ARG A 73 -10.32 5.69 11.00
N ILE A 74 -11.44 5.04 10.76
CA ILE A 74 -11.51 3.62 10.38
C ILE A 74 -10.76 3.39 9.06
N LEU A 75 -11.02 4.21 8.04
CA LEU A 75 -10.43 4.06 6.70
C LEU A 75 -8.91 4.12 6.69
N TRP A 76 -8.32 4.98 7.53
CA TRP A 76 -6.87 5.16 7.63
C TRP A 76 -6.19 4.25 8.65
N THR A 77 -6.94 3.70 9.60
CA THR A 77 -6.39 2.85 10.68
C THR A 77 -6.46 1.37 10.32
N VAL A 78 -7.66 0.86 10.00
CA VAL A 78 -7.92 -0.58 9.92
C VAL A 78 -7.08 -1.28 8.84
N PRO A 79 -6.91 -0.74 7.62
CA PRO A 79 -6.10 -1.43 6.61
C PRO A 79 -4.66 -1.67 7.05
N VAL A 80 -4.07 -0.71 7.78
CA VAL A 80 -2.70 -0.84 8.29
C VAL A 80 -2.68 -1.75 9.51
N ALA A 81 -3.63 -1.58 10.44
CA ALA A 81 -3.68 -2.35 11.68
C ALA A 81 -3.84 -3.86 11.43
N VAL A 82 -4.67 -4.25 10.44
CA VAL A 82 -4.85 -5.66 10.06
C VAL A 82 -3.54 -6.26 9.54
N LEU A 83 -2.86 -5.59 8.63
CA LEU A 83 -1.60 -6.09 8.07
C LEU A 83 -0.47 -6.04 9.09
N ALA A 84 -0.43 -5.04 9.97
CA ALA A 84 0.53 -4.96 11.06
C ALA A 84 0.37 -6.14 12.03
N ALA A 85 -0.86 -6.49 12.39
CA ALA A 85 -1.14 -7.65 13.23
C ALA A 85 -0.67 -8.97 12.59
N GLU A 86 -0.87 -9.16 11.29
CA GLU A 86 -0.35 -10.34 10.57
C GLU A 86 1.19 -10.43 10.55
N LEU A 87 1.86 -9.27 10.59
CA LEU A 87 3.32 -9.18 10.66
C LEU A 87 3.85 -9.36 12.10
N GLY A 88 2.96 -9.51 13.09
CA GLY A 88 3.31 -9.56 14.51
C GLY A 88 3.73 -8.21 15.09
N LEU A 89 3.29 -7.11 14.49
CA LEU A 89 3.62 -5.74 14.89
C LEU A 89 2.49 -5.15 15.76
N PRO A 90 2.82 -4.16 16.62
CA PRO A 90 1.78 -3.34 17.26
C PRO A 90 1.04 -2.49 16.22
N ASP A 91 0.00 -1.78 16.65
CA ASP A 91 -0.63 -0.78 15.79
C ASP A 91 0.34 0.36 15.48
N VAL A 92 0.75 0.43 14.21
CA VAL A 92 1.66 1.44 13.66
C VAL A 92 0.97 2.37 12.66
N SER A 93 -0.36 2.35 12.59
CA SER A 93 -1.16 3.09 11.59
C SER A 93 -0.81 4.57 11.49
N ARG A 94 -0.63 5.25 12.64
CA ARG A 94 -0.27 6.67 12.68
C ARG A 94 1.10 6.99 12.10
N ASP A 95 2.09 6.15 12.37
CA ASP A 95 3.45 6.31 11.85
C ASP A 95 3.47 6.01 10.34
N ILE A 96 2.75 4.96 9.92
CA ILE A 96 2.58 4.62 8.51
C ILE A 96 1.87 5.75 7.73
N ALA A 97 0.80 6.35 8.27
CA ALA A 97 0.13 7.48 7.62
C ALA A 97 1.09 8.67 7.43
N THR A 98 1.91 8.96 8.46
CA THR A 98 2.93 10.02 8.42
C THR A 98 3.98 9.76 7.33
N VAL A 99 4.50 8.54 7.26
CA VAL A 99 5.50 8.14 6.24
C VAL A 99 4.88 8.07 4.84
N SER A 100 3.64 7.61 4.72
CA SER A 100 2.93 7.46 3.44
C SER A 100 2.84 8.78 2.68
N ALA A 101 2.58 9.89 3.39
CA ALA A 101 2.59 11.24 2.81
C ALA A 101 3.94 11.62 2.18
N SER A 102 5.04 11.04 2.68
CA SER A 102 6.40 11.25 2.19
C SER A 102 6.92 10.07 1.36
N TYR A 103 6.11 9.08 0.98
CA TYR A 103 6.63 7.83 0.42
C TYR A 103 7.13 7.98 -1.02
N HIS A 104 6.39 8.68 -1.88
CA HIS A 104 6.69 8.71 -3.29
C HIS A 104 7.93 9.59 -3.62
N PRO A 105 8.81 9.20 -4.56
CA PRO A 105 10.08 9.91 -4.80
C PRO A 105 9.96 11.39 -5.19
N HIS A 106 8.83 11.77 -5.77
CA HIS A 106 8.54 13.15 -6.21
C HIS A 106 7.94 14.02 -5.09
N THR A 107 7.70 13.46 -3.89
CA THR A 107 7.25 14.23 -2.74
C THR A 107 8.42 14.59 -1.82
N GLY A 108 8.35 15.78 -1.23
CA GLY A 108 9.26 16.19 -0.16
C GLY A 108 9.08 15.30 1.09
N ILE A 109 10.10 15.30 1.95
CA ILE A 109 10.03 14.61 3.24
C ILE A 109 9.37 15.57 4.22
N GLY A 110 8.16 15.22 4.65
CA GLY A 110 7.34 16.02 5.55
C GLY A 110 7.83 16.01 7.00
N PRO A 111 7.28 16.90 7.85
CA PRO A 111 7.62 16.94 9.26
C PRO A 111 7.27 15.61 9.94
N GLY A 112 8.15 15.14 10.81
CA GLY A 112 7.94 13.91 11.58
C GLY A 112 8.10 12.60 10.82
N ALA A 113 8.31 12.63 9.49
CA ALA A 113 8.44 11.40 8.69
C ALA A 113 9.69 10.58 9.07
N GLU A 114 10.83 11.23 9.29
CA GLU A 114 12.05 10.53 9.72
C GLU A 114 11.90 9.95 11.13
N GLU A 115 11.21 10.67 12.01
CA GLU A 115 10.95 10.21 13.38
C GLU A 115 9.97 9.04 13.42
N ALA A 116 8.93 9.07 12.58
CA ALA A 116 8.04 7.93 12.37
C ALA A 116 8.79 6.73 11.78
N MET A 117 9.69 6.96 10.81
CA MET A 117 10.52 5.89 10.26
C MET A 117 11.40 5.22 11.32
N ARG A 118 12.02 5.97 12.24
CA ARG A 118 12.79 5.39 13.36
C ARG A 118 11.94 4.45 14.22
N ARG A 119 10.73 4.88 14.59
CA ARG A 119 9.80 4.03 15.36
C ARG A 119 9.36 2.79 14.60
N LEU A 120 9.13 2.90 13.29
CA LEU A 120 8.75 1.77 12.45
C LEU A 120 9.88 0.74 12.32
N VAL A 121 11.12 1.19 12.19
CA VAL A 121 12.30 0.31 12.19
C VAL A 121 12.43 -0.39 13.54
N GLU A 122 12.28 0.34 14.64
CA GLU A 122 12.29 -0.23 16.00
C GLU A 122 11.18 -1.28 16.19
N ALA A 123 9.94 -0.98 15.76
CA ALA A 123 8.83 -1.92 15.81
C ALA A 123 9.10 -3.20 14.98
N CYS A 124 9.92 -3.10 13.93
CA CYS A 124 10.37 -4.25 13.13
C CYS A 124 11.58 -4.99 13.71
N GLY A 125 12.08 -4.62 14.89
CA GLY A 125 13.21 -5.25 15.56
C GLY A 125 14.53 -4.48 15.46
N GLY A 126 14.50 -3.21 15.04
CA GLY A 126 15.64 -2.28 15.10
C GLY A 126 16.65 -2.40 13.96
N ASP A 127 16.63 -3.49 13.17
CA ASP A 127 17.51 -3.65 12.01
C ASP A 127 16.93 -2.98 10.75
N ALA A 128 17.72 -2.10 10.13
CA ALA A 128 17.38 -1.41 8.89
C ALA A 128 17.78 -2.23 7.64
N GLY A 129 17.48 -3.53 7.66
CA GLY A 129 17.67 -4.44 6.52
C GLY A 129 16.50 -4.44 5.54
N GLU A 130 16.66 -5.13 4.41
CA GLU A 130 15.64 -5.15 3.36
C GLU A 130 14.34 -5.84 3.77
N ARG A 131 14.38 -6.78 4.70
CA ARG A 131 13.16 -7.39 5.24
C ARG A 131 12.31 -6.35 5.98
N THR A 132 12.94 -5.48 6.77
CA THR A 132 12.30 -4.34 7.43
C THR A 132 11.73 -3.37 6.40
N ALA A 133 12.50 -3.05 5.34
CA ALA A 133 12.00 -2.23 4.23
C ALA A 133 10.80 -2.87 3.52
N ALA A 134 10.78 -4.19 3.33
CA ALA A 134 9.68 -4.92 2.72
C ALA A 134 8.40 -4.84 3.57
N ARG A 135 8.52 -5.01 4.89
CA ARG A 135 7.41 -4.90 5.85
C ARG A 135 6.84 -3.49 5.90
N ILE A 136 7.68 -2.48 6.10
CA ILE A 136 7.25 -1.07 6.12
C ILE A 136 6.65 -0.68 4.76
N GLY A 137 7.31 -1.07 3.66
CA GLY A 137 6.85 -0.79 2.30
C GLY A 137 5.52 -1.46 1.95
N LEU A 138 5.22 -2.62 2.54
CA LEU A 138 3.91 -3.28 2.43
C LEU A 138 2.83 -2.45 3.12
N LEU A 139 3.06 -2.03 4.37
CA LEU A 139 2.11 -1.22 5.14
C LEU A 139 1.86 0.15 4.51
N VAL A 140 2.92 0.85 4.10
CA VAL A 140 2.83 2.15 3.43
C VAL A 140 2.03 2.06 2.12
N GLN A 141 2.27 1.03 1.31
CA GLN A 141 1.55 0.87 0.04
C GLN A 141 0.09 0.45 0.22
N ALA A 142 -0.23 -0.25 1.32
CA ALA A 142 -1.61 -0.59 1.67
C ALA A 142 -2.40 0.61 2.21
N CYS A 143 -1.74 1.53 2.93
CA CYS A 143 -2.38 2.65 3.63
C CYS A 143 -3.23 3.55 2.70
N ASP A 144 -2.57 4.35 1.86
CA ASP A 144 -3.25 5.40 1.08
C ASP A 144 -4.16 4.82 -0.01
N ALA A 145 -3.72 3.76 -0.70
CA ALA A 145 -4.50 3.15 -1.77
C ALA A 145 -5.79 2.50 -1.27
N THR A 146 -5.74 1.79 -0.13
CA THR A 146 -6.92 1.11 0.42
C THR A 146 -7.88 2.10 1.09
N ALA A 147 -7.37 3.10 1.83
CA ALA A 147 -8.20 4.15 2.41
C ALA A 147 -8.98 4.91 1.31
N LYS A 148 -8.31 5.27 0.21
CA LYS A 148 -8.95 5.91 -0.95
C LYS A 148 -9.96 5.00 -1.64
N LEU A 149 -9.67 3.71 -1.80
CA LEU A 149 -10.63 2.74 -2.35
C LEU A 149 -11.91 2.70 -1.52
N LEU A 150 -11.76 2.62 -0.19
CA LEU A 150 -12.88 2.58 0.74
C LEU A 150 -13.71 3.86 0.69
N GLY A 151 -13.06 5.04 0.73
CA GLY A 151 -13.77 6.32 0.64
C GLY A 151 -14.57 6.45 -0.65
N LYS A 152 -14.00 6.04 -1.78
CA LYS A 152 -14.69 6.01 -3.08
C LYS A 152 -15.84 5.01 -3.09
N ALA A 153 -15.66 3.83 -2.51
CA ALA A 153 -16.71 2.82 -2.39
C ALA A 153 -17.89 3.32 -1.55
N LEU A 154 -17.64 3.94 -0.39
CA LEU A 154 -18.69 4.54 0.44
C LEU A 154 -19.46 5.62 -0.31
N ALA A 155 -18.76 6.50 -1.04
CA ALA A 155 -19.39 7.57 -1.82
C ALA A 155 -20.20 7.04 -3.02
N ALA A 156 -19.80 5.89 -3.59
CA ALA A 156 -20.42 5.31 -4.77
C ALA A 156 -21.46 4.21 -4.46
N HIS A 157 -21.64 3.83 -3.19
CA HIS A 157 -22.51 2.72 -2.80
C HIS A 157 -23.97 2.97 -3.17
N ARG A 158 -24.63 1.94 -3.71
CA ARG A 158 -26.05 1.94 -4.08
C ARG A 158 -26.81 1.00 -3.16
N THR A 159 -28.01 1.40 -2.72
CA THR A 159 -28.87 0.56 -1.88
C THR A 159 -29.08 -0.82 -2.51
N GLY A 160 -28.80 -1.88 -1.75
CA GLY A 160 -28.96 -3.26 -2.18
C GLY A 160 -27.82 -3.83 -3.05
N GLU A 161 -26.77 -3.04 -3.32
CA GLU A 161 -25.55 -3.52 -3.99
C GLU A 161 -24.65 -4.26 -3.00
N ASP A 162 -24.20 -5.45 -3.35
CA ASP A 162 -23.24 -6.19 -2.53
C ASP A 162 -21.83 -5.57 -2.63
N VAL A 163 -21.03 -5.78 -1.57
CA VAL A 163 -19.70 -5.18 -1.45
C VAL A 163 -18.74 -5.59 -2.56
N ALA A 164 -18.83 -6.83 -3.06
CA ALA A 164 -17.94 -7.31 -4.12
C ALA A 164 -18.24 -6.59 -5.44
N SER A 165 -19.52 -6.51 -5.82
CA SER A 165 -19.97 -5.75 -6.99
C SER A 165 -19.60 -4.27 -6.90
N LEU A 166 -19.73 -3.67 -5.71
CA LEU A 166 -19.33 -2.28 -5.46
C LEU A 166 -17.83 -2.07 -5.70
N LEU A 167 -16.97 -2.91 -5.13
CA LEU A 167 -15.52 -2.80 -5.28
C LEU A 167 -15.07 -2.98 -6.73
N ASP A 168 -15.61 -4.00 -7.43
CA ASP A 168 -15.34 -4.22 -8.86
C ASP A 168 -15.72 -3.01 -9.70
N ARG A 169 -16.90 -2.43 -9.43
CA ARG A 169 -17.38 -1.24 -10.13
C ARG A 169 -16.48 -0.02 -9.86
N VAL A 170 -16.13 0.25 -8.61
CA VAL A 170 -15.27 1.38 -8.23
C VAL A 170 -13.89 1.23 -8.85
N LEU A 171 -13.29 0.04 -8.85
CA LEU A 171 -11.99 -0.20 -9.47
C LEU A 171 -12.00 0.01 -10.98
N ARG A 172 -13.13 -0.25 -11.64
CA ARG A 172 -13.32 -0.01 -13.07
C ARG A 172 -13.60 1.45 -13.40
N GLU A 173 -14.39 2.14 -12.58
CA GLU A 173 -14.91 3.48 -12.90
C GLU A 173 -14.05 4.62 -12.32
N ASP A 174 -13.52 4.44 -11.11
CA ASP A 174 -12.76 5.44 -10.38
C ASP A 174 -11.71 4.78 -9.45
N PRO A 175 -10.67 4.12 -9.99
CA PRO A 175 -9.69 3.44 -9.16
C PRO A 175 -8.87 4.43 -8.31
N PRO A 176 -8.41 4.01 -7.10
CA PRO A 176 -7.63 4.87 -6.20
C PRO A 176 -6.24 5.21 -6.75
N VAL A 177 -5.70 4.39 -7.65
CA VAL A 177 -4.39 4.58 -8.30
C VAL A 177 -4.61 4.60 -9.80
N ARG A 178 -4.49 5.79 -10.40
CA ARG A 178 -4.74 6.02 -11.82
C ARG A 178 -3.48 6.17 -12.66
N VAL A 179 -2.35 6.48 -12.02
CA VAL A 179 -1.10 6.77 -12.71
C VAL A 179 0.06 6.08 -12.02
N THR A 180 0.99 5.56 -12.81
CA THR A 180 2.33 5.18 -12.37
C THR A 180 3.37 5.91 -13.20
N ARG A 181 4.61 5.93 -12.72
CA ARG A 181 5.73 6.60 -13.41
C ARG A 181 6.75 5.59 -13.89
N ARG A 182 7.31 5.88 -15.05
CA ARG A 182 8.25 5.03 -15.78
C ARG A 182 9.41 5.87 -16.29
N TRP A 183 10.54 5.22 -16.50
CA TRP A 183 11.78 5.83 -16.94
C TRP A 183 12.08 5.39 -18.36
N VAL A 184 12.04 6.32 -19.29
CA VAL A 184 12.22 6.06 -20.72
C VAL A 184 13.19 7.10 -21.26
N GLN A 185 14.31 6.63 -21.81
CA GLN A 185 15.30 7.50 -22.49
C GLN A 185 15.77 8.71 -21.66
N GLY A 186 15.88 8.58 -20.34
CA GLY A 186 16.33 9.67 -19.46
C GLY A 186 15.21 10.54 -18.89
N GLU A 187 13.96 10.24 -19.22
CA GLU A 187 12.80 11.04 -18.84
C GLU A 187 11.79 10.24 -18.02
N VAL A 188 11.06 10.96 -17.15
CA VAL A 188 9.93 10.41 -16.40
C VAL A 188 8.67 10.49 -17.27
N VAL A 189 8.09 9.33 -17.57
CA VAL A 189 6.84 9.20 -18.31
C VAL A 189 5.74 8.70 -17.38
N GLU A 190 4.58 9.35 -17.42
CA GLU A 190 3.38 8.89 -16.73
C GLU A 190 2.65 7.84 -17.57
N VAL A 191 2.24 6.76 -16.91
CA VAL A 191 1.50 5.65 -17.51
C VAL A 191 0.17 5.52 -16.80
N ASP A 192 -0.89 5.56 -17.59
CA ASP A 192 -2.26 5.36 -17.12
C ASP A 192 -2.47 3.92 -16.65
N LEU A 193 -3.02 3.79 -15.45
CA LEU A 193 -3.39 2.55 -14.78
C LEU A 193 -4.91 2.40 -14.60
N THR A 194 -5.73 3.27 -15.17
CA THR A 194 -7.19 3.24 -14.96
C THR A 194 -7.79 1.86 -15.28
N GLU A 195 -7.40 1.24 -16.40
CA GLU A 195 -7.85 -0.11 -16.78
C GLU A 195 -7.13 -1.24 -16.02
N ARG A 196 -6.08 -0.93 -15.26
CA ARG A 196 -5.20 -1.88 -14.57
C ARG A 196 -4.73 -1.29 -13.24
N PRO A 197 -5.63 -1.05 -12.27
CA PRO A 197 -5.31 -0.29 -11.06
C PRO A 197 -4.28 -0.97 -10.15
N PHE A 198 -4.10 -2.28 -10.31
CA PHE A 198 -3.06 -3.07 -9.66
C PHE A 198 -1.80 -3.27 -10.52
N GLY A 199 -1.69 -2.59 -11.66
CA GLY A 199 -0.61 -2.79 -12.63
C GLY A 199 -0.68 -4.13 -13.36
N ALA A 200 0.38 -4.45 -14.12
CA ALA A 200 0.51 -5.71 -14.85
C ALA A 200 1.98 -6.14 -14.94
N GLY A 201 2.20 -7.36 -15.46
CA GLY A 201 3.52 -7.91 -15.70
C GLY A 201 4.35 -8.08 -14.41
N PRO A 202 5.68 -8.03 -14.49
CA PRO A 202 6.57 -8.23 -13.33
C PRO A 202 6.30 -7.27 -12.16
N LYS A 203 5.73 -6.09 -12.45
CA LYS A 203 5.43 -5.03 -11.47
C LYS A 203 3.98 -5.02 -11.00
N GLN A 204 3.17 -6.03 -11.35
CA GLN A 204 1.81 -6.18 -10.80
C GLN A 204 1.84 -6.20 -9.28
N CYS A 205 0.89 -5.51 -8.65
CA CYS A 205 0.76 -5.40 -7.21
C CYS A 205 0.59 -6.80 -6.59
N PRO A 206 1.51 -7.25 -5.71
CA PRO A 206 1.36 -8.53 -5.02
C PRO A 206 0.26 -8.49 -3.95
N GLY A 207 -0.15 -7.29 -3.51
CA GLY A 207 -1.14 -7.08 -2.46
C GLY A 207 -2.59 -6.95 -2.95
N GLN A 208 -2.90 -7.26 -4.21
CA GLN A 208 -4.27 -7.10 -4.74
C GLN A 208 -5.30 -7.90 -3.93
N ALA A 209 -5.10 -9.22 -3.77
CA ALA A 209 -6.03 -10.04 -3.01
C ALA A 209 -6.14 -9.62 -1.52
N PRO A 210 -5.02 -9.39 -0.79
CA PRO A 210 -5.08 -8.82 0.56
C PRO A 210 -5.86 -7.51 0.65
N ALA A 211 -5.63 -6.55 -0.25
CA ALA A 211 -6.30 -5.26 -0.25
C ALA A 211 -7.81 -5.40 -0.44
N LEU A 212 -8.26 -6.27 -1.34
CA LEU A 212 -9.68 -6.53 -1.56
C LEU A 212 -10.34 -7.24 -0.38
N GLN A 213 -9.67 -8.21 0.24
CA GLN A 213 -10.19 -8.88 1.44
C GLN A 213 -10.35 -7.91 2.60
N VAL A 214 -9.33 -7.09 2.87
CA VAL A 214 -9.38 -6.05 3.91
C VAL A 214 -10.49 -5.05 3.62
N ALA A 215 -10.57 -4.54 2.38
CA ALA A 215 -11.60 -3.57 2.01
C ALA A 215 -13.01 -4.15 2.15
N THR A 216 -13.20 -5.41 1.76
CA THR A 216 -14.48 -6.12 1.90
C THR A 216 -14.91 -6.19 3.36
N GLY A 217 -14.02 -6.63 4.26
CA GLY A 217 -14.34 -6.78 5.68
C GLY A 217 -14.69 -5.45 6.36
N ILE A 218 -14.04 -4.35 5.97
CA ILE A 218 -14.37 -3.01 6.46
C ILE A 218 -15.76 -2.59 5.96
N LEU A 219 -16.04 -2.75 4.67
CA LEU A 219 -17.31 -2.35 4.07
C LEU A 219 -18.49 -3.19 4.55
N ASP A 220 -18.28 -4.48 4.83
CA ASP A 220 -19.30 -5.34 5.47
C ASP A 220 -19.77 -4.79 6.82
N VAL A 221 -18.95 -3.99 7.51
CA VAL A 221 -19.35 -3.32 8.76
C VAL A 221 -19.98 -1.97 8.51
N LEU A 222 -19.44 -1.19 7.57
CA LEU A 222 -19.85 0.19 7.35
C LEU A 222 -21.13 0.34 6.50
N LEU A 223 -21.48 -0.69 5.73
CA LEU A 223 -22.65 -0.69 4.83
C LEU A 223 -23.79 -1.60 5.29
N CYS A 224 -23.61 -2.34 6.39
CA CYS A 224 -24.65 -3.13 7.05
C CYS A 224 -25.24 -2.35 8.24
#